data_AF-A0A1H5HDP1-F1
#
_entry.id   AF-A0A1H5HDP1-F1
#
_cell.length_a   1.000
_cell.length_b   1.000
_cell.length_c   1.000
_cell.angle_alpha   90.00
_cell.angle_beta   90.00
_cell.angle_gamma   90.00
#
_symmetry.space_group_name_H-M   'P 1'
#
loop_
_entity.id
_entity.type
_entity.pdbx_description
1 polymer ?
#
loop_
_entity_poly.entity_id
_entity_poly.type
_entity_poly.pdbx_seq_one_letter_code
_entity_poly.pdbx_strand_id
1 'polypeptide(L)'
;MQIQAMNRLLMSKSEIAARRAPSSAESESWIWVIPLRSGEFRVRAFEVLRDLLADGNDIYDGNMSIVHDEVVSSIDDVDESVIRAGADPEELDVPWKCDFPL
;
A
#
# COMPACT_ATOMS: atom_id res chain seq x y z
N MET A 1 21.16 13.36 19.15
CA MET A 1 20.07 13.98 18.37
C MET A 1 20.08 13.32 17.00
N GLN A 2 19.25 12.31 16.82
CA GLN A 2 19.10 11.62 15.55
C GLN A 2 17.90 12.27 14.89
N ILE A 3 18.17 13.11 13.89
CA ILE A 3 17.14 13.72 13.06
C ILE A 3 16.53 12.55 12.28
N GLN A 4 15.52 11.89 12.85
CA GLN A 4 14.70 10.93 12.13
C GLN A 4 14.08 11.71 10.99
N ALA A 5 14.47 11.34 9.77
CA ALA A 5 13.97 11.91 8.54
C ALA A 5 12.47 12.14 8.68
N MET A 6 12.05 13.40 8.62
CA MET A 6 10.64 13.80 8.68
C MET A 6 9.87 12.89 7.73
N ASN A 7 8.99 12.07 8.30
CA ASN A 7 8.36 10.93 7.65
C ASN A 7 7.80 11.36 6.29
N ARG A 8 8.22 10.70 5.20
CA ARG A 8 7.98 11.17 3.82
C ARG A 8 6.49 11.22 3.45
N LEU A 9 5.66 10.42 4.13
CA LEU A 9 4.19 10.51 4.16
C LEU A 9 3.68 11.90 4.57
N LEU A 10 4.26 12.47 5.63
CA LEU A 10 3.91 13.78 6.17
C LEU A 10 4.42 14.92 5.28
N MET A 11 5.53 14.72 4.55
CA MET A 11 6.11 15.72 3.65
C MET A 11 5.45 15.74 2.27
N SER A 12 5.05 14.59 1.72
CA SER A 12 4.51 14.49 0.35
C SER A 12 2.99 14.58 0.28
N LYS A 13 2.26 14.32 1.39
CA LYS A 13 0.80 14.12 1.41
C LYS A 13 0.30 13.14 0.33
N SER A 14 1.19 12.26 -0.13
CA SER A 14 0.96 11.35 -1.25
C SER A 14 0.89 9.93 -0.72
N GLU A 15 0.16 9.09 -1.43
CA GLU A 15 0.02 7.66 -1.14
C GLU A 15 1.39 6.98 -1.29
N ILE A 16 1.73 6.10 -0.35
CA ILE A 16 2.94 5.27 -0.43
C ILE A 16 2.49 3.82 -0.61
N ALA A 17 3.18 3.09 -1.48
CA ALA A 17 2.87 1.71 -1.80
C ALA A 17 4.11 0.82 -1.69
N ALA A 18 3.90 -0.43 -1.27
CA ALA A 18 4.89 -1.50 -1.35
C ALA A 18 4.27 -2.75 -1.97
N ARG A 19 5.12 -3.62 -2.52
CA ARG A 19 4.71 -4.99 -2.85
C ARG A 19 4.53 -5.79 -1.57
N ARG A 20 3.65 -6.77 -1.64
CA ARG A 20 3.37 -7.72 -0.56
C ARG A 20 3.44 -9.13 -1.16
N ALA A 21 3.79 -10.12 -0.34
CA ALA A 21 3.66 -11.51 -0.75
C ALA A 21 2.18 -11.84 -1.03
N PRO A 22 1.82 -12.29 -2.24
CA PRO A 22 0.44 -12.64 -2.55
C PRO A 22 0.02 -13.94 -1.85
N SER A 23 -1.29 -14.09 -1.60
CA SER A 23 -1.85 -15.31 -1.04
C SER A 23 -1.77 -16.53 -1.99
N SER A 24 -1.60 -16.27 -3.30
CA SER A 24 -1.51 -17.26 -4.37
C SER A 24 -0.45 -16.86 -5.40
N ALA A 25 0.16 -17.85 -6.05
CA ALA A 25 1.07 -17.64 -7.19
C ALA A 25 0.37 -17.08 -8.43
N GLU A 26 -0.96 -17.10 -8.46
CA GLU A 26 -1.79 -16.54 -9.54
C GLU A 26 -2.15 -15.06 -9.32
N SER A 27 -1.74 -14.48 -8.19
CA SER A 27 -2.04 -13.10 -7.81
C SER A 27 -0.77 -12.27 -7.66
N GLU A 28 -0.91 -10.97 -7.82
CA GLU A 28 0.01 -9.96 -7.29
C GLU A 28 -0.64 -9.24 -6.12
N SER A 29 0.16 -8.79 -5.16
CA SER A 29 -0.34 -8.09 -3.98
C SER A 29 0.45 -6.83 -3.68
N TRP A 30 -0.27 -5.82 -3.22
CA TRP A 30 0.28 -4.55 -2.80
C TRP A 30 -0.35 -4.09 -1.49
N ILE A 31 0.36 -3.22 -0.80
CA ILE A 31 -0.14 -2.46 0.34
C ILE A 31 0.02 -0.98 0.07
N TRP A 32 -1.01 -0.20 0.39
CA TRP A 32 -1.06 1.25 0.29
C TRP A 32 -1.23 1.85 1.69
N VAL A 33 -0.46 2.91 1.94
CA VAL A 33 -0.64 3.79 3.10
C VAL A 33 -1.08 5.16 2.56
N ILE A 34 -2.31 5.53 2.88
CA ILE A 34 -2.99 6.71 2.34
C ILE A 34 -3.21 7.70 3.50
N PRO A 35 -2.57 8.88 3.48
CA PRO A 35 -2.86 9.92 4.46
C PRO A 35 -4.26 10.51 4.20
N LEU A 36 -5.11 10.51 5.24
CA LEU A 36 -6.46 11.05 5.17
C LEU A 36 -6.48 12.54 5.54
N ARG A 37 -7.49 13.26 5.03
CA ARG A 37 -7.68 14.70 5.34
C ARG A 37 -7.93 14.97 6.83
N SER A 38 -8.39 13.96 7.58
CA SER A 38 -8.57 14.00 9.04
C SER A 38 -7.25 13.99 9.82
N GLY A 39 -6.13 13.67 9.18
CA GLY A 39 -4.83 13.46 9.84
C GLY A 39 -4.54 12.00 10.21
N GLU A 40 -5.51 11.11 10.00
CA GLU A 40 -5.36 9.65 10.13
C GLU A 40 -4.70 9.04 8.88
N PHE A 41 -4.33 7.76 8.96
CA PHE A 41 -3.74 7.01 7.86
C PHE A 41 -4.59 5.77 7.58
N ARG A 42 -4.89 5.52 6.31
CA ARG A 42 -5.51 4.28 5.87
C ARG A 42 -4.45 3.33 5.35
N VAL A 43 -4.35 2.15 5.94
CA VAL A 43 -3.50 1.06 5.49
C VAL A 43 -4.40 0.04 4.80
N ARG A 44 -4.21 -0.14 3.49
CA ARG A 44 -5.02 -1.02 2.67
C ARG A 44 -4.15 -1.96 1.87
N ALA A 45 -4.35 -3.26 2.02
CA ALA A 45 -3.74 -4.26 1.16
C ALA A 45 -4.77 -4.87 0.22
N PHE A 46 -4.33 -5.13 -1.01
CA PHE A 46 -5.17 -5.74 -2.03
C PHE A 46 -4.38 -6.76 -2.84
N GLU A 47 -5.14 -7.65 -3.48
CA GLU A 47 -4.64 -8.63 -4.42
C GLU A 47 -5.37 -8.52 -5.75
N VAL A 48 -4.64 -8.73 -6.84
CA VAL A 48 -5.19 -8.74 -8.20
C VAL A 48 -4.67 -10.00 -8.89
N LEU A 49 -5.55 -10.71 -9.60
CA LEU A 49 -5.14 -11.86 -10.41
C LEU A 49 -4.19 -11.41 -11.52
N ARG A 50 -3.10 -12.14 -11.72
CA ARG A 50 -2.11 -11.88 -12.78
C ARG A 50 -2.73 -11.82 -14.17
N ASP A 51 -3.76 -12.62 -14.43
CA ASP A 51 -4.49 -12.62 -15.70
C ASP A 51 -5.19 -11.27 -15.98
N LEU A 52 -5.60 -10.56 -14.92
CA LEU A 52 -6.19 -9.22 -15.04
C LEU A 52 -5.13 -8.14 -15.24
N LEU A 53 -3.87 -8.43 -14.92
CA LEU A 53 -2.71 -7.55 -15.14
C LEU A 53 -2.06 -7.74 -16.52
N ALA A 54 -2.55 -8.70 -17.32
CA ALA A 54 -2.09 -8.89 -18.68
C ALA A 54 -2.47 -7.69 -19.58
N ASP A 55 -1.59 -7.33 -20.51
CA ASP A 55 -1.70 -6.15 -21.38
C ASP A 55 -3.11 -5.98 -21.98
N GLY A 56 -3.72 -4.81 -21.72
CA GLY A 56 -4.98 -4.39 -22.34
C GLY A 56 -6.24 -4.55 -21.49
N ASN A 57 -6.12 -4.97 -20.23
CA ASN A 57 -7.24 -4.99 -19.27
C ASN A 57 -7.21 -3.77 -18.36
N ASP A 58 -8.32 -3.03 -18.32
CA ASP A 58 -8.53 -1.96 -17.33
C ASP A 58 -8.81 -2.60 -15.96
N ILE A 59 -7.95 -2.32 -14.99
CA ILE A 59 -8.15 -2.78 -13.61
C ILE A 59 -8.87 -1.67 -12.86
N TYR A 60 -10.05 -1.97 -12.34
CA TYR A 60 -10.82 -1.09 -11.46
C TYR A 60 -11.06 -1.80 -10.13
N ASP A 61 -11.53 -1.08 -9.10
CA ASP A 61 -11.74 -1.60 -7.74
C ASP A 61 -12.49 -2.94 -7.66
N GLY A 62 -13.38 -3.24 -8.63
CA GLY A 62 -14.11 -4.51 -8.69
C GLY A 62 -13.28 -5.72 -9.12
N ASN A 63 -12.09 -5.48 -9.69
CA ASN A 63 -11.10 -6.49 -10.06
C ASN A 63 -10.06 -6.71 -8.95
N MET A 64 -10.15 -5.94 -7.87
CA MET A 64 -9.21 -5.96 -6.75
C MET A 64 -9.88 -6.61 -5.53
N SER A 65 -9.20 -7.57 -4.91
CA SER A 65 -9.65 -8.16 -3.65
C SER A 65 -8.98 -7.42 -2.50
N ILE A 66 -9.75 -6.69 -1.70
CA ILE A 66 -9.25 -6.04 -0.49
C ILE A 66 -9.04 -7.11 0.58
N VAL A 67 -7.79 -7.30 0.99
CA VAL A 67 -7.40 -8.33 1.97
C VAL A 67 -7.03 -7.74 3.32
N HIS A 68 -6.75 -6.43 3.38
CA HIS A 68 -6.59 -5.67 4.62
C HIS A 68 -7.09 -4.24 4.41
N ASP A 69 -7.81 -3.69 5.37
CA ASP A 69 -8.29 -2.30 5.34
C ASP A 69 -8.45 -1.79 6.77
N GLU A 70 -7.54 -0.92 7.19
CA GLU A 70 -7.49 -0.38 8.55
C GLU A 70 -7.23 1.13 8.50
N VAL A 71 -7.86 1.87 9.41
CA VAL A 71 -7.57 3.29 9.63
C VAL A 71 -6.90 3.42 10.99
N VAL A 72 -5.72 4.03 11.01
CA VAL A 72 -4.93 4.26 12.22
C VAL A 72 -4.72 5.76 12.44
N SER A 73 -4.64 6.14 13.72
CA SER A 73 -4.65 7.55 14.12
C SER A 73 -3.26 8.16 14.21
N SER A 74 -2.21 7.34 14.34
CA SER A 74 -0.82 7.77 14.40
C SER A 74 0.01 7.12 13.31
N ILE A 75 1.10 7.79 12.94
CA ILE A 75 2.10 7.20 12.05
C ILE A 75 2.89 6.08 12.72
N ASP A 76 3.00 6.10 14.04
CA ASP A 76 3.64 5.02 14.82
C ASP A 76 2.84 3.71 14.72
N ASP A 77 1.52 3.81 14.49
CA ASP A 77 0.62 2.65 14.34
C ASP A 77 0.61 2.08 12.91
N VAL A 78 1.18 2.81 11.94
CA VAL A 78 1.21 2.41 10.52
C VAL A 78 2.06 1.17 10.35
N ASP A 79 3.24 1.13 10.95
CA ASP A 79 4.16 -0.01 10.82
C ASP A 79 3.52 -1.30 11.37
N GLU A 80 2.84 -1.21 12.52
CA GLU A 80 2.11 -2.35 13.08
C GLU A 80 0.95 -2.81 12.20
N SER A 81 0.25 -1.88 11.56
CA SER A 81 -0.82 -2.20 10.61
C SER A 81 -0.26 -2.84 9.34
N VAL A 82 0.88 -2.39 8.84
CA VAL A 82 1.58 -2.93 7.67
C VAL A 82 2.09 -4.35 7.93
N ILE A 83 2.64 -4.60 9.11
CA ILE A 83 3.04 -5.95 9.56
C ILE A 83 1.81 -6.86 9.66
N ARG A 84 0.70 -6.39 10.25
CA ARG A 84 -0.56 -7.16 10.31
C ARG A 84 -1.14 -7.45 8.93
N ALA A 85 -0.97 -6.52 8.00
CA ALA A 85 -1.32 -6.71 6.60
C ALA A 85 -0.38 -7.70 5.89
N GLY A 86 0.76 -8.07 6.47
CA GLY A 86 1.69 -9.06 5.93
C GLY A 86 2.77 -8.51 5.01
N ALA A 87 3.13 -7.23 5.16
CA ALA A 87 4.23 -6.59 4.46
C ALA A 87 5.30 -6.10 5.46
N ASP A 88 6.50 -5.84 4.97
CA ASP A 88 7.58 -5.23 5.74
C ASP A 88 7.48 -3.69 5.63
N PRO A 89 7.34 -2.94 6.74
CA PRO A 89 7.34 -1.49 6.72
C PRO A 89 8.59 -0.88 6.08
N GLU A 90 9.75 -1.55 6.14
CA GLU A 90 10.98 -1.06 5.49
C GLU A 90 10.89 -1.11 3.95
N GLU A 91 9.95 -1.87 3.38
CA GLU A 91 9.70 -1.95 1.94
C GLU A 91 8.76 -0.84 1.42
N LEU A 92 8.20 -0.01 2.31
CA LEU A 92 7.35 1.15 2.00
C LEU A 92 8.12 2.31 1.34
N ASP A 93 8.82 2.05 0.24
CA ASP A 93 9.26 3.08 -0.71
C ASP A 93 9.90 2.50 -2.01
N VAL A 94 9.71 1.21 -2.31
CA VAL A 94 10.30 0.57 -3.51
C VAL A 94 9.28 -0.35 -4.21
N PRO A 95 9.05 -0.26 -5.54
CA PRO A 95 9.55 0.72 -6.52
C PRO A 95 8.48 1.68 -7.07
N TRP A 96 8.96 2.91 -7.28
CA TRP A 96 8.33 4.09 -7.88
C TRP A 96 7.89 3.99 -9.35
N LYS A 97 7.10 2.99 -9.69
CA LYS A 97 6.21 3.07 -10.84
C LYS A 97 4.90 2.39 -10.47
N CYS A 98 3.92 3.19 -10.07
CA CYS A 98 2.55 2.85 -10.38
C CYS A 98 2.45 2.89 -11.92
N ASP A 99 2.91 1.83 -12.60
CA ASP A 99 2.57 1.52 -13.99
C ASP A 99 1.13 0.96 -14.05
N PHE A 100 0.25 1.49 -13.20
CA PHE A 100 -1.17 1.32 -13.33
C PHE A 100 -1.60 2.37 -14.35
N PRO A 101 -2.26 2.01 -15.46
CA PRO A 101 -2.82 3.02 -16.33
C PRO A 101 -3.85 3.82 -15.51
N LEU A 102 -3.56 5.10 -15.31
CA LEU A 102 -4.55 6.08 -14.83
C LEU A 102 -5.57 6.38 -15.92
#